data_AF-A0A7J9HLR6-F1
#
_entry.id   AF-A0A7J9HLR6-F1
#
_cell.length_a   1.000
_cell.length_b   1.000
_cell.length_c   1.000
_cell.angle_alpha   90.00
_cell.angle_beta   90.00
_cell.angle_gamma   90.00
#
_symmetry.space_group_name_H-M   'P 1'
#
loop_
_entity.id
_entity.type
_entity.pdbx_description
1 polymer ?
#
loop_
_entity_poly.entity_id
_entity_poly.type
_entity_poly.pdbx_seq_one_letter_code
_entity_poly.pdbx_strand_id
1 'polypeptide(L)'
;MLVMDAWQYFVHRFMHQNKFLYRHVHSQHHRLVVPYAIGALYNHPLEGLLLDTFGGAISFLVSGMTARTAVVFFCFAVIKTVDDHCGLWLPGNIFHIFFWNNSAYHDIHHQLQGTKYNYSQPFFANWDKLLGTHMPYDLLKRPEGGFEVRLKKD
;
A
#
# COMPACT_ATOMS: atom_id res chain seq x y z
N MET A 1 -10.82 8.33 -4.88
CA MET A 1 -9.39 7.98 -5.00
C MET A 1 -8.50 9.05 -4.39
N LEU A 2 -8.45 10.28 -4.92
CA LEU A 2 -7.53 11.34 -4.42
C LEU A 2 -7.54 11.54 -2.90
N VAL A 3 -8.73 11.73 -2.30
CA VAL A 3 -8.86 11.94 -0.85
C VAL A 3 -8.31 10.75 -0.06
N MET A 4 -8.62 9.53 -0.53
CA MET A 4 -8.19 8.29 0.13
C MET A 4 -6.68 8.11 0.05
N ASP A 5 -6.10 8.27 -1.14
CA ASP A 5 -4.66 8.17 -1.36
C ASP A 5 -3.90 9.22 -0.53
N ALA A 6 -4.44 10.45 -0.44
CA ALA A 6 -3.85 11.49 0.40
C ALA A 6 -3.86 11.08 1.88
N TRP A 7 -5.03 10.71 2.42
CA TRP A 7 -5.15 10.29 3.82
C TRP A 7 -4.23 9.12 4.14
N GLN A 8 -4.32 8.07 3.34
CA GLN A 8 -3.53 6.85 3.49
C GLN A 8 -2.03 7.15 3.44
N TYR A 9 -1.56 7.91 2.45
CA TYR A 9 -0.15 8.28 2.36
C TYR A 9 0.34 9.03 3.61
N PHE A 10 -0.36 10.09 4.03
CA PHE A 10 0.13 10.94 5.12
C PHE A 10 0.09 10.23 6.46
N VAL A 11 -0.97 9.46 6.75
CA VAL A 11 -1.07 8.70 8.01
C VAL A 11 -0.07 7.54 8.02
N HIS A 12 0.08 6.83 6.91
CA HIS A 12 1.04 5.73 6.79
C HIS A 12 2.48 6.23 6.98
N ARG A 13 2.86 7.28 6.26
CA ARG A 13 4.17 7.94 6.43
C ARG A 13 4.38 8.43 7.86
N PHE A 14 3.36 9.01 8.48
CA PHE A 14 3.46 9.48 9.87
C PHE A 14 3.71 8.32 10.85
N MET A 15 3.04 7.17 10.67
CA MET A 15 3.26 5.99 11.50
C MET A 15 4.67 5.43 11.35
N HIS A 16 5.27 5.51 10.16
CA HIS A 16 6.68 5.15 9.95
C HIS A 16 7.66 6.14 10.58
N GLN A 17 7.42 7.45 10.41
CA GLN A 17 8.34 8.48 10.89
C GLN A 17 8.30 8.66 12.41
N ASN A 18 7.15 8.43 13.03
CA ASN A 18 7.01 8.46 14.47
C ASN A 18 7.51 7.16 15.10
N LYS A 19 8.64 7.23 15.83
CA LYS A 19 9.28 6.06 16.46
C LYS A 19 8.34 5.26 17.38
N PHE A 20 7.43 5.93 18.09
CA PHE A 20 6.50 5.28 18.98
C PHE A 20 5.45 4.49 18.19
N LEU A 21 4.83 5.13 17.20
CA LEU A 21 3.81 4.50 16.35
C LEU A 21 4.42 3.36 15.53
N TYR A 22 5.60 3.56 14.94
CA TYR A 22 6.28 2.49 14.23
C TYR A 22 6.52 1.30 15.16
N ARG A 23 7.19 1.52 16.30
CA ARG A 23 7.60 0.43 17.19
C ARG A 23 6.43 -0.36 17.77
N HIS A 24 5.32 0.29 18.15
CA HIS A 24 4.24 -0.35 18.91
C HIS A 24 2.97 -0.63 18.11
N VAL A 25 2.80 -0.01 16.95
CA VAL A 25 1.59 -0.12 16.14
C VAL A 25 1.95 -0.73 14.79
N HIS A 26 2.72 -0.01 13.99
CA HIS A 26 2.92 -0.36 12.58
C HIS A 26 3.94 -1.48 12.36
N SER A 27 4.85 -1.70 13.30
CA SER A 27 5.80 -2.81 13.26
C SER A 27 5.12 -4.18 13.24
N GLN A 28 3.87 -4.28 13.74
CA GLN A 28 3.07 -5.49 13.65
C GLN A 28 2.81 -5.86 12.19
N HIS A 29 2.37 -4.88 11.39
CA HIS A 29 2.14 -5.06 9.95
C HIS A 29 3.44 -5.42 9.23
N HIS A 30 4.53 -4.70 9.53
CA HIS A 30 5.88 -4.98 8.99
C HIS A 30 6.56 -6.25 9.52
N ARG A 31 5.89 -7.08 10.35
CA ARG A 31 6.34 -8.47 10.55
C ARG A 31 6.21 -9.28 9.26
N LEU A 32 5.37 -8.83 8.32
CA LEU A 32 5.17 -9.41 7.00
C LEU A 32 6.22 -8.94 6.00
N VAL A 33 7.48 -9.30 6.24
CA VAL A 33 8.60 -8.95 5.33
C VAL A 33 8.36 -9.44 3.89
N VAL A 34 7.63 -10.55 3.75
CA VAL A 34 7.10 -11.04 2.47
C VAL A 34 5.57 -10.96 2.54
N PRO A 35 4.96 -9.95 1.91
CA PRO A 35 3.50 -9.78 1.91
C PRO A 35 2.78 -10.97 1.27
N TYR A 36 1.57 -11.23 1.77
CA TYR A 36 0.62 -12.17 1.16
C TYR A 36 -0.81 -11.66 1.33
N ALA A 37 -1.73 -12.16 0.50
CA ALA A 37 -3.09 -11.60 0.33
C ALA A 37 -3.88 -11.45 1.65
N ILE A 38 -3.90 -12.48 2.49
CA ILE A 38 -4.63 -12.45 3.77
C ILE A 38 -3.95 -11.51 4.78
N GLY A 39 -2.63 -11.32 4.65
CA GLY A 39 -1.83 -10.43 5.48
C GLY A 39 -2.07 -8.94 5.21
N ALA A 40 -2.81 -8.59 4.15
CA ALA A 40 -3.05 -7.20 3.76
C ALA A 40 -3.69 -6.34 4.88
N LEU A 41 -4.47 -6.97 5.77
CA LEU A 41 -5.08 -6.32 6.93
C LEU A 41 -4.57 -6.89 8.25
N TYR A 42 -3.41 -7.54 8.25
CA TYR A 42 -2.72 -7.92 9.48
C TYR A 42 -2.07 -6.68 10.09
N ASN A 43 -2.90 -5.83 10.69
CA ASN A 43 -2.49 -4.57 11.30
C ASN A 43 -2.91 -4.51 12.77
N HIS A 44 -2.29 -3.61 13.51
CA HIS A 44 -2.70 -3.34 14.89
C HIS A 44 -4.09 -2.65 14.88
N PRO A 45 -5.00 -2.89 15.84
CA PRO A 45 -6.34 -2.30 15.81
C PRO A 45 -6.36 -0.76 15.67
N LEU A 46 -5.40 -0.08 16.29
CA LEU A 46 -5.23 1.37 16.13
C LEU A 46 -4.87 1.78 14.69
N GLU A 47 -4.07 0.96 14.00
CA GLU A 47 -3.75 1.20 12.59
C GLU A 47 -5.00 1.04 11.71
N GLY A 48 -5.78 -0.02 11.90
CA GLY A 48 -7.05 -0.19 11.20
C GLY A 48 -8.07 0.91 11.52
N LEU A 49 -8.09 1.43 12.75
CA LEU A 49 -8.93 2.59 13.09
C LEU A 49 -8.49 3.85 12.31
N LEU A 50 -7.19 4.15 12.27
CA LEU A 50 -6.68 5.37 11.66
C LEU A 50 -6.67 5.33 10.14
N LEU A 51 -6.25 4.22 9.53
CA LEU A 51 -6.19 4.06 8.08
C LEU A 51 -7.55 3.66 7.51
N ASP A 52 -8.17 2.59 8.02
CA ASP A 52 -9.36 2.01 7.36
C ASP A 52 -10.63 2.77 7.75
N THR A 53 -10.87 2.94 9.05
CA THR A 53 -12.11 3.56 9.53
C THR A 53 -12.13 5.06 9.26
N PHE A 54 -11.15 5.81 9.76
CA PHE A 54 -11.10 7.24 9.53
C PHE A 54 -10.77 7.59 8.08
N GLY A 55 -9.87 6.84 7.42
CA GLY A 55 -9.60 7.07 6.00
C GLY A 55 -10.80 6.80 5.11
N GLY A 56 -11.57 5.74 5.40
CA GLY A 56 -12.84 5.46 4.73
C GLY A 56 -13.88 6.55 5.00
N ALA A 57 -14.09 6.93 6.25
CA ALA A 57 -15.07 7.97 6.63
C ALA A 57 -14.74 9.33 5.99
N ILE A 58 -13.48 9.76 6.03
CA ILE A 58 -13.04 11.02 5.42
C ILE A 58 -13.17 10.96 3.90
N SER A 59 -12.79 9.83 3.29
CA SER A 59 -12.98 9.62 1.85
C SER A 59 -14.44 9.73 1.45
N PHE A 60 -15.35 9.11 2.22
CA PHE A 60 -16.78 9.15 1.98
C PHE A 60 -17.32 10.58 2.08
N LEU A 61 -17.07 11.26 3.20
CA LEU A 61 -17.63 12.58 3.50
C LEU A 61 -17.07 13.67 2.57
N VAL A 62 -15.76 13.72 2.35
CA VAL A 62 -15.11 14.80 1.59
C VAL A 62 -15.35 14.64 0.08
N SER A 63 -15.43 13.41 -0.43
CA SER A 63 -15.71 13.19 -1.85
C SER A 63 -17.16 13.45 -2.24
N GLY A 64 -18.08 13.56 -1.27
CA GLY A 64 -19.51 13.71 -1.52
C GLY A 64 -20.13 12.48 -2.21
N MET A 65 -19.51 11.30 -2.10
CA MET A 65 -20.01 10.10 -2.76
C MET A 65 -21.34 9.64 -2.16
N THR A 66 -22.24 9.13 -3.02
CA THR A 66 -23.47 8.49 -2.53
C THR A 66 -23.15 7.18 -1.82
N ALA A 67 -24.06 6.69 -0.97
CA ALA A 67 -23.89 5.38 -0.33
C ALA A 67 -23.67 4.24 -1.34
N ARG A 68 -24.36 4.28 -2.49
CA ARG A 68 -24.18 3.27 -3.56
C ARG A 68 -22.78 3.33 -4.16
N THR A 69 -22.30 4.54 -4.47
CA THR A 69 -20.94 4.75 -4.97
C THR A 69 -19.90 4.29 -3.95
N ALA A 70 -20.14 4.57 -2.67
CA ALA A 70 -19.26 4.17 -1.58
C ALA A 70 -19.09 2.65 -1.47
N VAL A 71 -20.18 1.89 -1.56
CA VAL A 71 -20.11 0.42 -1.54
C VAL A 71 -19.21 -0.09 -2.66
N VAL A 72 -19.45 0.35 -3.90
CA VAL A 72 -18.63 -0.08 -5.05
C VAL A 72 -17.18 0.36 -4.87
N PHE A 73 -16.96 1.60 -4.44
CA PHE A 73 -15.62 2.16 -4.27
C PHE A 73 -14.81 1.44 -3.19
N PHE A 74 -15.41 1.16 -2.03
CA PHE A 74 -14.71 0.49 -0.93
C PHE A 74 -14.51 -1.00 -1.19
N CYS A 75 -15.45 -1.68 -1.86
CA CYS A 75 -15.20 -3.04 -2.35
C CYS A 75 -14.00 -3.07 -3.30
N PHE A 76 -13.93 -2.12 -4.23
CA PHE A 76 -12.80 -1.98 -5.13
C PHE A 76 -11.49 -1.67 -4.39
N ALA A 77 -11.53 -0.77 -3.40
CA ALA A 77 -10.37 -0.44 -2.58
C ALA A 77 -9.81 -1.67 -1.83
N VAL A 78 -10.68 -2.49 -1.23
CA VAL A 78 -10.26 -3.71 -0.53
C VAL A 78 -9.64 -4.71 -1.50
N ILE A 79 -10.24 -4.92 -2.67
CA ILE A 79 -9.66 -5.78 -3.71
C ILE A 79 -8.26 -5.28 -4.08
N LYS A 80 -8.11 -3.96 -4.25
CA LYS A 80 -6.83 -3.35 -4.59
C LYS A 80 -5.78 -3.53 -3.48
N THR A 81 -6.15 -3.32 -2.21
CA THR A 81 -5.26 -3.56 -1.07
C THR A 81 -4.80 -5.02 -1.01
N VAL A 82 -5.69 -5.97 -1.29
CA VAL A 82 -5.33 -7.40 -1.36
C VAL A 82 -4.39 -7.69 -2.51
N ASP A 83 -4.64 -7.12 -3.70
CA ASP A 83 -3.76 -7.24 -4.87
C ASP A 83 -2.34 -6.70 -4.58
N ASP A 84 -2.24 -5.55 -3.91
CA ASP A 84 -0.96 -4.94 -3.54
C ASP A 84 -0.15 -5.77 -2.56
N HIS A 85 -0.80 -6.62 -1.77
CA HIS A 85 -0.13 -7.47 -0.80
C HIS A 85 0.00 -8.92 -1.25
N CYS A 86 -0.59 -9.33 -2.37
CA CYS A 86 -0.70 -10.75 -2.67
C CYS A 86 0.63 -11.44 -2.97
N GLY A 87 1.69 -10.68 -3.25
CA GLY A 87 2.99 -11.22 -3.65
C GLY A 87 2.98 -11.88 -5.03
N LEU A 88 1.89 -11.73 -5.79
CA LEU A 88 1.73 -12.34 -7.11
C LEU A 88 1.91 -11.30 -8.21
N TRP A 89 2.58 -11.72 -9.28
CA TRP A 89 2.69 -10.97 -10.53
C TRP A 89 2.06 -11.80 -11.67
N LEU A 90 0.73 -11.74 -11.76
CA LEU A 90 -0.03 -12.55 -12.72
C LEU A 90 -0.05 -11.90 -14.11
N PRO A 91 0.15 -12.69 -15.20
CA PRO A 91 -0.01 -12.19 -16.56
C PRO A 91 -1.42 -11.60 -16.78
N GLY A 92 -1.49 -10.39 -17.30
CA GLY A 92 -2.76 -9.72 -17.58
C GLY A 92 -3.48 -9.15 -16.35
N ASN A 93 -2.80 -9.02 -15.19
CA ASN A 93 -3.37 -8.31 -14.05
C ASN A 93 -3.72 -6.86 -14.43
N ILE A 94 -5.02 -6.57 -14.54
CA ILE A 94 -5.52 -5.27 -14.96
C ILE A 94 -5.16 -4.15 -13.98
N PHE A 95 -5.00 -4.46 -12.69
CA PHE A 95 -4.66 -3.44 -11.70
C PHE A 95 -3.25 -2.93 -11.91
N HIS A 96 -2.31 -3.80 -12.27
CA HIS A 96 -0.92 -3.41 -12.57
C HIS A 96 -0.81 -2.53 -13.83
N ILE A 97 -1.83 -2.53 -14.71
CA ILE A 97 -1.88 -1.68 -15.90
C ILE A 97 -2.29 -0.25 -15.54
N PHE A 98 -3.26 -0.11 -14.63
CA PHE A 98 -3.85 1.20 -14.29
C PHE A 98 -3.25 1.85 -13.04
N PHE A 99 -2.58 1.09 -12.18
CA PHE A 99 -2.11 1.55 -10.87
C PHE A 99 -0.62 1.27 -10.67
N TRP A 100 0.11 2.27 -10.17
CA TRP A 100 1.55 2.18 -9.90
C TRP A 100 1.87 1.65 -8.50
N ASN A 101 0.96 1.79 -7.54
CA ASN A 101 1.01 0.91 -6.37
C ASN A 101 0.51 -0.46 -6.85
N ASN A 102 1.34 -1.47 -6.70
CA ASN A 102 1.10 -2.85 -7.10
C ASN A 102 1.92 -3.78 -6.17
N SER A 103 1.84 -5.09 -6.39
CA SER A 103 2.52 -6.06 -5.53
C SER A 103 4.04 -5.85 -5.41
N ALA A 104 4.72 -5.46 -6.48
CA ALA A 104 6.16 -5.21 -6.44
C ALA A 104 6.52 -3.91 -5.71
N TYR A 105 5.74 -2.85 -5.95
CA TYR A 105 5.90 -1.57 -5.26
C TYR A 105 5.76 -1.74 -3.74
N HIS A 106 4.76 -2.50 -3.31
CA HIS A 106 4.47 -2.70 -1.89
C HIS A 106 5.42 -3.73 -1.26
N ASP A 107 5.86 -4.76 -2.00
CA ASP A 107 6.90 -5.68 -1.53
C ASP A 107 8.18 -4.94 -1.13
N ILE A 108 8.65 -4.01 -1.97
CA ILE A 108 9.80 -3.15 -1.65
C ILE A 108 9.59 -2.41 -0.33
N HIS A 109 8.39 -1.88 -0.08
CA HIS A 109 8.09 -1.17 1.15
C HIS A 109 8.21 -2.05 2.40
N HIS A 110 7.75 -3.31 2.32
CA HIS A 110 7.83 -4.30 3.42
C HIS A 110 9.23 -4.88 3.61
N GLN A 111 10.10 -4.82 2.61
CA GLN A 111 11.51 -5.18 2.77
C GLN A 111 12.18 -4.27 3.80
N LEU A 112 13.08 -4.83 4.61
CA LEU A 112 13.77 -4.11 5.69
C LEU A 112 14.41 -2.78 5.24
N GLN A 113 14.99 -2.78 4.04
CA GLN A 113 15.65 -1.58 3.48
C GLN A 113 14.65 -0.56 2.92
N GLY A 114 13.44 -0.98 2.54
CA GLY A 114 12.43 -0.13 1.89
C GLY A 114 11.39 0.48 2.85
N THR A 115 11.40 0.12 4.13
CA THR A 115 10.52 0.68 5.19
C THR A 115 10.53 2.22 5.32
N LYS A 116 11.44 2.91 4.63
CA LYS A 116 11.55 4.38 4.61
C LYS A 116 10.97 5.03 3.34
N TYR A 117 10.38 4.24 2.45
CA TYR A 117 9.96 4.66 1.12
C TYR A 117 8.62 4.01 0.75
N ASN A 118 8.03 4.45 -0.37
CA ASN A 118 6.85 3.84 -0.98
C ASN A 118 5.61 3.77 -0.07
N TYR A 119 5.27 4.87 0.61
CA TYR A 119 4.17 4.91 1.58
C TYR A 119 2.76 4.98 0.96
N SER A 120 2.64 5.35 -0.31
CA SER A 120 1.34 5.61 -0.96
C SER A 120 0.57 4.31 -1.08
N GLN A 121 -0.70 4.33 -0.69
CA GLN A 121 -1.65 3.24 -0.87
C GLN A 121 -3.08 3.77 -0.95
N PRO A 122 -4.02 3.05 -1.58
CA PRO A 122 -3.81 1.80 -2.33
C PRO A 122 -3.70 2.00 -3.85
N PHE A 123 -3.93 3.19 -4.41
CA PHE A 123 -4.05 3.34 -5.87
C PHE A 123 -2.78 3.85 -6.54
N PHE A 124 -2.35 5.08 -6.25
CA PHE A 124 -1.29 5.75 -6.99
C PHE A 124 -0.07 6.04 -6.13
N ALA A 125 1.13 5.94 -6.73
CA ALA A 125 2.40 6.33 -6.10
C ALA A 125 2.70 7.85 -6.19
N ASN A 126 1.67 8.66 -6.40
CA ASN A 126 1.84 10.09 -6.74
C ASN A 126 2.43 10.88 -5.57
N TRP A 127 1.99 10.62 -4.34
CA TRP A 127 2.50 11.32 -3.16
C TRP A 127 3.96 10.99 -2.88
N ASP A 128 4.37 9.74 -3.07
CA ASP A 128 5.77 9.35 -2.97
C ASP A 128 6.65 10.07 -3.99
N LYS A 129 6.18 10.19 -5.23
CA LYS A 129 6.89 10.92 -6.28
C LYS A 129 6.97 12.41 -5.98
N LEU A 130 5.87 13.01 -5.54
CA LEU A 130 5.80 14.44 -5.23
C LEU A 130 6.66 14.84 -4.03
N LEU A 131 6.76 13.96 -3.02
CA LEU A 131 7.44 14.26 -1.76
C LEU A 131 8.80 13.58 -1.61
N GLY A 132 9.32 13.00 -2.69
CA GLY A 132 10.65 12.40 -2.74
C GLY A 132 10.82 11.15 -1.88
N THR A 133 9.75 10.39 -1.65
CA THR A 133 9.77 9.12 -0.89
C THR A 133 9.57 7.89 -1.77
N HIS A 134 9.55 8.06 -3.09
CA HIS A 134 9.48 6.95 -4.04
C HIS A 134 10.83 6.24 -4.17
N MET A 135 10.84 4.92 -4.00
CA MET A 135 11.97 4.05 -4.23
C MET A 135 11.74 3.19 -5.48
N PRO A 136 12.54 3.38 -6.54
CA PRO A 136 12.45 2.58 -7.76
C PRO A 136 12.91 1.13 -7.53
N TYR A 137 12.39 0.23 -8.36
CA TYR A 137 12.70 -1.19 -8.32
C TYR A 137 12.77 -1.80 -9.71
N ASP A 138 13.49 -2.92 -9.80
CA ASP A 138 13.55 -3.78 -10.96
C ASP A 138 12.85 -5.11 -10.66
N LEU A 139 12.08 -5.60 -11.63
CA LEU A 139 11.40 -6.90 -11.55
C LEU A 139 12.18 -7.92 -12.39
N LEU A 140 12.91 -8.81 -11.72
CA LEU A 140 13.79 -9.78 -12.35
C LEU A 140 13.07 -11.13 -12.49
N LYS A 141 13.12 -11.73 -13.69
CA LYS A 141 12.60 -13.08 -13.89
C LYS A 141 13.58 -14.10 -13.32
N ARG A 142 13.10 -15.01 -12.47
CA ARG A 142 13.93 -16.06 -11.85
C ARG A 142 14.10 -17.26 -12.80
N PRO A 143 15.26 -17.94 -12.82
CA PRO A 143 15.47 -19.14 -13.62
C PRO A 143 14.44 -20.25 -13.36
N GLU A 144 14.07 -20.43 -12.09
CA GLU A 144 13.08 -21.39 -11.58
C GLU A 144 11.62 -20.97 -11.80
N GLY A 145 11.38 -19.79 -12.39
CA GLY A 145 10.05 -19.22 -12.60
C GLY A 145 9.66 -18.19 -11.54
N GLY A 146 8.68 -17.36 -11.89
CA GLY A 146 8.27 -16.21 -11.08
C GLY A 146 9.21 -15.00 -11.20
N PHE A 147 9.03 -14.06 -10.29
CA PHE A 147 9.77 -12.80 -10.28
C PHE A 147 10.39 -12.53 -8.90
N GLU A 148 11.51 -11.79 -8.91
CA GLU A 148 12.15 -11.23 -7.74
C GLU A 148 12.15 -9.70 -7.89
N VAL A 149 11.70 -9.00 -6.85
CA VAL A 149 11.72 -7.54 -6.82
C VAL A 149 13.00 -7.08 -6.15
N ARG A 150 13.79 -6.25 -6.83
CA ARG A 150 15.01 -5.67 -6.25
C ARG A 150 14.98 -4.16 -6.29
N LEU A 151 15.51 -3.56 -5.23
CA LEU A 151 15.81 -2.14 -5.22
C LEU A 151 16.71 -1.79 -6.40
N LYS A 152 16.30 -0.78 -7.17
CA LYS A 152 17.14 -0.25 -8.23
C LYS A 152 18.24 0.58 -7.57
N LYS A 153 19.47 0.06 -7.58
CA LYS A 153 20.65 0.80 -7.11
C LYS A 153 21.05 1.79 -8.19
N ASP A 154 21.28 3.04 -7.79
CA ASP A 154 21.88 4.07 -8.65
C ASP A 154 23.30 3.67 -9.10
#